data_AF-I0Z6M9-F1
#
_entry.id   AF-I0Z6M9-F1
#
_cell.length_a   1.000
_cell.length_b   1.000
_cell.length_c   1.000
_cell.angle_alpha   90.00
_cell.angle_beta   90.00
_cell.angle_gamma   90.00
#
_symmetry.space_group_name_H-M   'P 1'
#
loop_
_entity.id
_entity.type
_entity.pdbx_description
1 polymer ?
#
loop_
_entity_poly.entity_id
_entity_poly.type
_entity_poly.pdbx_seq_one_letter_code
_entity_poly.pdbx_strand_id
1 'polypeptide(L)'
;MVPATSFSLASSQSSFRCNAAFFLSARPRPLLRLPLLRATPVVAEADAAGKKKPTKASEFRSLDASQIQEEVQKSKRSLFDLRMAQKTKQPFKPSDFAFHQRKIAQLLTLAREREIEQGINLRQARKTAKNKMVAAGFGGLYR
;
A
#
# COMPACT_ATOMS: atom_id res chain seq x y z
N MET A 1 -48.46 4.56 -7.90
CA MET A 1 -48.36 3.75 -6.66
C MET A 1 -47.74 2.41 -7.03
N VAL A 2 -46.48 2.19 -6.68
CA VAL A 2 -45.76 0.91 -6.86
C VAL A 2 -45.21 0.53 -5.48
N PRO A 3 -45.45 -0.69 -4.97
CA PRO A 3 -45.02 -1.05 -3.62
C PRO A 3 -43.51 -1.34 -3.55
N ALA A 4 -42.92 -0.91 -2.44
CA ALA A 4 -41.53 -1.15 -2.06
C ALA A 4 -41.30 -2.63 -1.74
N THR A 5 -40.27 -3.24 -2.35
CA THR A 5 -39.71 -4.51 -1.91
C THR A 5 -38.51 -4.25 -1.00
N SER A 6 -38.66 -4.60 0.27
CA SER A 6 -37.65 -4.59 1.31
C SER A 6 -36.66 -5.74 1.09
N PHE A 7 -35.41 -5.43 0.76
CA PHE A 7 -34.33 -6.41 0.75
C PHE A 7 -33.70 -6.49 2.14
N SER A 8 -34.21 -7.41 2.95
CA SER A 8 -33.62 -7.79 4.23
C SER A 8 -32.47 -8.77 3.98
N LEU A 9 -31.24 -8.35 4.29
CA LEU A 9 -30.10 -9.26 4.37
C LEU A 9 -29.51 -9.19 5.77
N ALA A 10 -30.07 -10.00 6.67
CA ALA A 10 -29.52 -10.26 7.99
C ALA A 10 -28.45 -11.36 7.92
N SER A 11 -27.38 -11.12 8.69
CA SER A 11 -26.21 -11.95 8.94
C SER A 11 -26.52 -13.38 9.41
N SER A 12 -25.63 -14.36 9.14
CA SER A 12 -25.13 -15.26 10.20
C SER A 12 -23.98 -16.19 9.72
N GLN A 13 -22.80 -16.01 10.34
CA GLN A 13 -21.94 -17.05 10.98
C GLN A 13 -21.58 -18.32 10.17
N SER A 14 -20.33 -18.49 9.70
CA SER A 14 -19.15 -19.02 10.42
C SER A 14 -19.29 -20.45 10.99
N SER A 15 -18.73 -21.44 10.29
CA SER A 15 -18.32 -22.71 10.88
C SER A 15 -17.23 -23.41 10.05
N PHE A 16 -16.00 -22.90 10.09
CA PHE A 16 -14.83 -23.69 9.68
C PHE A 16 -14.38 -24.52 10.88
N ARG A 17 -14.79 -25.79 10.88
CA ARG A 17 -14.36 -26.79 11.85
C ARG A 17 -12.87 -27.08 11.63
N CYS A 18 -12.05 -26.80 12.65
CA CYS A 18 -10.66 -27.22 12.72
C CYS A 18 -10.62 -28.72 12.97
N ASN A 19 -10.01 -29.49 12.06
CA ASN A 19 -9.86 -30.92 12.22
C ASN A 19 -8.57 -31.18 13.03
N ALA A 20 -8.73 -31.67 14.26
CA ALA A 20 -7.66 -32.11 15.13
C ALA A 20 -7.35 -33.60 14.88
N ALA A 21 -6.21 -33.86 14.27
CA ALA A 21 -5.49 -35.14 14.26
C ALA A 21 -4.02 -34.74 14.01
N PHE A 22 -3.11 -34.61 14.98
CA PHE A 22 -2.74 -35.47 16.11
C PHE A 22 -2.63 -36.95 15.74
N PHE A 23 -1.57 -37.30 15.01
CA PHE A 23 -0.88 -38.60 15.06
C PHE A 23 0.48 -38.39 14.38
N LEU A 24 1.52 -38.02 15.12
CA LEU A 24 2.47 -38.96 15.75
C LEU A 24 3.07 -39.96 14.74
N SER A 25 4.10 -39.53 14.01
CA SER A 25 5.18 -40.44 13.59
C SER A 25 6.50 -39.70 13.66
N ALA A 26 7.37 -40.23 14.51
CA ALA A 26 8.68 -39.72 14.84
C ALA A 26 9.63 -39.78 13.64
N ARG A 27 10.42 -38.72 13.44
CA ARG A 27 11.70 -38.81 12.73
C ARG A 27 12.76 -38.09 13.57
N PRO A 28 13.71 -38.80 14.21
CA PRO A 28 14.82 -38.14 14.88
C PRO A 28 15.73 -37.51 13.82
N ARG A 29 16.02 -36.22 13.94
CA ARG A 29 17.03 -35.55 13.10
C ARG A 29 18.37 -35.56 13.86
N PRO A 30 19.45 -36.13 13.30
CA PRO A 30 20.75 -36.07 13.93
C PRO A 30 21.31 -34.64 13.89
N LEU A 31 21.88 -34.24 15.02
CA LEU A 31 22.57 -32.96 15.23
C LEU A 31 23.96 -33.02 14.60
N LEU A 32 24.17 -32.31 13.49
CA LEU A 32 25.49 -31.76 13.14
C LEU A 32 25.28 -30.39 12.51
N ARG A 33 25.34 -29.34 13.35
CA ARG A 33 25.23 -27.94 12.95
C ARG A 33 26.63 -27.33 12.97
N LEU A 34 27.33 -27.42 11.84
CA LEU A 34 28.56 -26.66 11.62
C LEU A 34 28.23 -25.15 11.66
N PRO A 35 29.04 -24.32 12.33
CA PRO A 35 28.83 -22.87 12.29
C PRO A 35 29.25 -22.35 10.91
N LEU A 36 28.27 -22.07 10.06
CA LEU A 36 28.49 -21.19 8.92
C LEU A 36 28.78 -19.79 9.45
N LEU A 37 30.02 -19.32 9.31
CA LEU A 37 30.35 -17.90 9.31
C LEU A 37 29.52 -17.23 8.22
N ARG A 38 28.36 -16.69 8.59
CA ARG A 38 27.55 -15.83 7.74
C ARG A 38 28.28 -14.49 7.64
N ALA A 39 28.95 -14.27 6.52
CA ALA A 39 29.29 -12.93 6.08
C ALA A 39 28.02 -12.07 6.10
N THR A 40 28.04 -10.99 6.87
CA THR A 40 26.96 -10.02 6.95
C THR A 40 26.90 -9.25 5.63
N PRO A 41 25.75 -9.17 4.95
CA PRO A 41 25.62 -8.31 3.79
C PRO A 41 25.65 -6.84 4.24
N VAL A 42 26.63 -6.11 3.71
CA VAL A 42 26.67 -4.65 3.67
C VAL A 42 25.47 -4.16 2.86
N VAL A 43 24.46 -3.63 3.55
CA VAL A 43 23.82 -2.29 3.42
C VAL A 43 22.53 -2.37 4.26
N ALA A 44 22.67 -2.18 5.58
CA ALA A 44 21.54 -1.93 6.46
C ALA A 44 21.41 -0.41 6.60
N GLU A 45 20.70 0.23 5.67
CA GLU A 45 20.21 1.58 5.93
C GLU A 45 19.15 1.50 7.03
N ALA A 46 19.41 2.27 8.09
CA ALA A 46 18.79 2.16 9.40
C ALA A 46 17.38 2.77 9.43
N ASP A 47 16.38 2.07 8.91
CA ASP A 47 15.00 2.30 9.32
C ASP A 47 14.75 1.55 10.64
N ALA A 48 15.15 2.22 11.73
CA ALA A 48 15.07 1.76 13.11
C ALA A 48 13.80 0.96 13.43
N ALA A 49 13.93 -0.06 14.28
CA ALA A 49 12.93 -1.07 14.64
C ALA A 49 11.60 -0.56 15.26
N GLY A 50 11.28 0.74 15.18
CA GLY A 50 10.02 1.33 15.63
C GLY A 50 8.85 1.12 14.66
N LYS A 51 7.63 1.07 15.19
CA LYS A 51 6.39 1.20 14.41
C LYS A 51 6.21 2.66 13.99
N LYS A 52 5.97 2.89 12.70
CA LYS A 52 5.59 4.21 12.17
C LYS A 52 4.20 4.56 12.73
N LYS A 53 4.03 5.79 13.25
CA LYS A 53 2.72 6.29 13.71
C LYS A 53 1.74 6.33 12.53
N PRO A 54 0.44 6.06 12.73
CA PRO A 54 -0.53 6.19 11.64
C PRO A 54 -0.60 7.64 11.17
N THR A 55 -0.59 7.86 9.85
CA THR A 55 -0.67 9.20 9.26
C THR A 55 -2.06 9.81 9.44
N LYS A 56 -2.11 11.08 9.84
CA LYS A 56 -3.35 11.85 9.99
C LYS A 56 -3.48 12.84 8.83
N ALA A 57 -4.69 12.99 8.30
CA ALA A 57 -4.95 13.91 7.19
C ALA A 57 -4.66 15.39 7.52
N SER A 58 -4.75 15.76 8.80
CA SER A 58 -4.46 17.12 9.30
C SER A 58 -3.03 17.57 9.04
N GLU A 59 -2.06 16.64 9.07
CA GLU A 59 -0.64 16.95 8.93
C GLU A 59 -0.27 17.40 7.50
N PHE A 60 -1.07 17.00 6.51
CA PHE A 60 -0.78 17.25 5.10
C PHE A 60 -1.51 18.47 4.54
N ARG A 61 -2.46 19.05 5.29
CA ARG A 61 -3.23 20.22 4.82
C ARG A 61 -2.37 21.47 4.62
N SER A 62 -1.29 21.60 5.39
CA SER A 62 -0.37 22.74 5.33
C SER A 62 0.59 22.73 4.14
N LEU A 63 0.70 21.62 3.39
CA LEU A 63 1.67 21.47 2.29
C LEU A 63 1.17 22.11 0.99
N ASP A 64 2.05 22.49 0.08
CA ASP A 64 1.66 23.02 -1.23
C ASP A 64 1.26 21.93 -2.25
N ALA A 65 0.54 22.30 -3.32
CA ALA A 65 0.08 21.33 -4.33
C ALA A 65 1.25 20.60 -5.02
N SER A 66 2.37 21.29 -5.27
CA SER A 66 3.60 20.70 -5.81
C SER A 66 4.25 19.73 -4.82
N GLN A 67 4.33 20.13 -3.55
CA GLN A 67 4.90 19.31 -2.47
C GLN A 67 4.10 18.02 -2.26
N ILE A 68 2.76 18.09 -2.34
CA ILE A 68 1.89 16.89 -2.28
C ILE A 68 2.28 15.88 -3.36
N GLN A 69 2.52 16.33 -4.60
CA GLN A 69 2.92 15.42 -5.68
C GLN A 69 4.30 14.80 -5.46
N GLU A 70 5.26 15.58 -4.96
CA GLU A 70 6.58 15.06 -4.58
C GLU A 70 6.48 14.02 -3.48
N GLU A 71 5.66 14.24 -2.45
CA GLU A 71 5.44 13.27 -1.37
C GLU A 71 4.77 11.99 -1.85
N VAL A 72 3.83 12.09 -2.80
CA VAL A 72 3.23 10.93 -3.46
C VAL A 72 4.32 10.13 -4.18
N GLN A 73 5.21 10.78 -4.91
CA GLN A 73 6.31 10.09 -5.60
C GLN A 73 7.28 9.44 -4.62
N LYS A 74 7.68 10.14 -3.55
CA LYS A 74 8.53 9.59 -2.48
C LYS A 74 7.89 8.34 -1.86
N SER A 75 6.61 8.40 -1.51
CA SER A 75 5.89 7.27 -0.91
C SER A 75 5.73 6.08 -1.88
N LYS A 76 5.55 6.35 -3.18
CA LYS A 76 5.51 5.30 -4.22
C LYS A 76 6.86 4.61 -4.42
N ARG A 77 7.97 5.35 -4.33
CA ARG A 77 9.35 4.80 -4.37
C ARG A 77 9.58 3.88 -3.18
N SER A 78 9.27 4.33 -1.96
CA SER A 78 9.37 3.46 -0.77
C SER A 78 8.53 2.18 -0.87
N LEU A 79 7.33 2.23 -1.46
CA LEU A 79 6.54 1.02 -1.74
C LEU A 79 7.16 0.11 -2.79
N PHE A 80 7.90 0.65 -3.76
CA PHE A 80 8.63 -0.15 -4.72
C PHE A 80 9.79 -0.87 -4.04
N ASP A 81 10.56 -0.17 -3.22
CA ASP A 81 11.69 -0.74 -2.48
C ASP A 81 11.23 -1.85 -1.52
N LEU A 82 10.13 -1.63 -0.80
CA LEU A 82 9.51 -2.66 0.05
C LEU A 82 9.06 -3.90 -0.74
N ARG A 83 8.54 -3.72 -1.97
CA ARG A 83 8.19 -4.85 -2.85
C ARG A 83 9.44 -5.58 -3.34
N MET A 84 10.52 -4.86 -3.64
CA MET A 84 11.80 -5.48 -4.01
C MET A 84 12.39 -6.27 -2.85
N ALA A 85 12.36 -5.73 -1.63
CA ALA A 85 12.76 -6.42 -0.40
C ALA A 85 11.93 -7.69 -0.16
N GLN A 86 10.60 -7.62 -0.39
CA GLN A 86 9.72 -8.79 -0.28
C GLN A 86 10.08 -9.88 -1.29
N LYS A 87 10.37 -9.52 -2.55
CA LYS A 87 10.73 -10.48 -3.61
C LYS A 87 12.11 -11.10 -3.37
N THR A 88 13.07 -10.32 -2.92
CA THR A 88 14.42 -10.78 -2.57
C THR A 88 14.48 -11.48 -1.21
N LYS A 89 13.34 -11.61 -0.49
CA LYS A 89 13.21 -12.22 0.84
C LYS A 89 14.13 -11.57 1.89
N GLN A 90 14.39 -10.28 1.72
CA GLN A 90 15.07 -9.48 2.74
C GLN A 90 14.11 -9.22 3.91
N PRO A 91 14.61 -9.01 5.14
CA PRO A 91 13.76 -8.70 6.27
C PRO A 91 13.10 -7.32 6.08
N PHE A 92 11.77 -7.27 6.17
CA PHE A 92 10.98 -6.04 6.10
C PHE A 92 9.84 -6.07 7.10
N LYS A 93 9.25 -4.90 7.41
CA LYS A 93 8.08 -4.80 8.29
C LYS A 93 6.79 -4.77 7.45
N PRO A 94 5.80 -5.65 7.70
CA PRO A 94 4.55 -5.65 6.93
C PRO A 94 3.68 -4.41 7.19
N SER A 95 3.81 -3.77 8.36
CA SER A 95 3.08 -2.54 8.70
C SER A 95 3.37 -1.38 7.74
N ASP A 96 4.57 -1.35 7.16
CA ASP A 96 5.05 -0.22 6.38
C ASP A 96 4.34 -0.14 5.02
N PHE A 97 3.90 -1.28 4.48
CA PHE A 97 3.04 -1.32 3.30
C PHE A 97 1.74 -0.53 3.52
N ALA A 98 1.03 -0.86 4.60
CA ALA A 98 -0.24 -0.19 4.92
C ALA A 98 -0.03 1.30 5.24
N PHE A 99 1.07 1.65 5.90
CA PHE A 99 1.44 3.03 6.18
C PHE A 99 1.59 3.85 4.88
N HIS A 100 2.44 3.40 3.95
CA HIS A 100 2.69 4.15 2.72
C HIS A 100 1.46 4.17 1.79
N GLN A 101 0.67 3.10 1.74
CA GLN A 101 -0.60 3.07 0.98
C GLN A 101 -1.61 4.10 1.53
N ARG A 102 -1.79 4.15 2.85
CA ARG A 102 -2.69 5.13 3.50
C ARG A 102 -2.20 6.56 3.28
N LYS A 103 -0.89 6.80 3.39
CA LYS A 103 -0.30 8.12 3.11
C LYS A 103 -0.59 8.57 1.67
N ILE A 104 -0.41 7.69 0.68
CA ILE A 104 -0.74 8.00 -0.72
C ILE A 104 -2.22 8.33 -0.88
N ALA A 105 -3.13 7.55 -0.28
CA ALA A 105 -4.56 7.80 -0.38
C ALA A 105 -4.92 9.18 0.19
N GLN A 106 -4.40 9.54 1.37
CA GLN A 106 -4.64 10.84 2.01
C GLN A 106 -4.09 12.02 1.19
N LEU A 107 -2.90 11.88 0.61
CA LEU A 107 -2.32 12.93 -0.25
C LEU A 107 -3.14 13.13 -1.53
N LEU A 108 -3.64 12.05 -2.13
CA LEU A 108 -4.47 12.11 -3.34
C LEU A 108 -5.86 12.69 -3.06
N THR A 109 -6.45 12.43 -1.89
CA THR A 109 -7.72 13.05 -1.50
C THR A 109 -7.56 14.56 -1.33
N LEU A 110 -6.49 15.01 -0.67
CA LEU A 110 -6.21 16.44 -0.52
C LEU A 110 -5.91 17.14 -1.86
N ALA A 111 -5.19 16.47 -2.75
CA ALA A 111 -4.99 16.97 -4.11
C ALA A 111 -6.34 17.17 -4.83
N ARG A 112 -7.28 16.24 -4.65
CA ARG A 112 -8.61 16.32 -5.25
C ARG A 112 -9.48 17.41 -4.60
N GLU A 113 -9.41 17.59 -3.29
CA GLU A 113 -10.11 18.68 -2.59
C GLU A 113 -9.72 20.05 -3.16
N ARG A 114 -8.42 20.28 -3.40
CA ARG A 114 -7.93 21.52 -4.00
C ARG A 114 -8.38 21.74 -5.44
N GLU A 115 -8.42 20.68 -6.25
CA GLU A 115 -8.99 20.78 -7.60
C GLU A 115 -10.47 21.18 -7.56
N ILE A 116 -11.21 20.74 -6.54
CA ILE A 116 -12.62 21.10 -6.34
C ILE A 116 -12.75 22.56 -5.92
N GLU A 117 -11.90 23.05 -5.01
CA GLU A 117 -11.83 24.46 -4.62
C GLU A 117 -11.52 25.39 -5.81
N GLN A 118 -10.70 24.91 -6.76
CA GLN A 118 -10.42 25.60 -8.02
C GLN A 118 -11.57 25.51 -9.05
N GLY A 119 -12.66 24.82 -8.74
CA GLY A 119 -13.82 24.66 -9.62
C GLY A 119 -13.63 23.63 -10.73
N ILE A 120 -12.64 22.73 -10.64
CA ILE A 120 -12.35 21.75 -11.68
C ILE A 120 -13.26 20.52 -11.55
N ASN A 121 -14.15 20.36 -12.53
CA ASN A 121 -15.03 19.20 -12.63
C ASN A 121 -14.25 17.89 -12.90
N LEU A 122 -14.83 16.73 -12.52
CA LEU A 122 -14.20 15.41 -12.73
C LEU A 122 -13.78 15.16 -14.19
N ARG A 123 -14.59 15.62 -15.15
CA ARG A 123 -14.30 15.50 -16.59
C ARG A 123 -13.07 16.31 -16.99
N GLN A 124 -12.95 17.55 -16.50
CA GLN A 124 -11.83 18.43 -16.81
C GLN A 124 -10.53 17.91 -16.16
N ALA A 125 -10.60 17.40 -14.93
CA ALA A 125 -9.47 16.76 -14.26
C ALA A 125 -8.95 15.54 -15.04
N ARG A 126 -9.84 14.65 -15.50
CA ARG A 126 -9.45 13.50 -16.34
C ARG A 126 -8.88 13.92 -17.70
N LYS A 127 -9.47 14.94 -18.33
CA LYS A 127 -9.00 15.46 -19.63
C LYS A 127 -7.61 16.08 -19.51
N THR A 128 -7.38 16.89 -18.47
CA THR A 128 -6.07 17.49 -18.20
C THR A 128 -5.03 16.43 -17.87
N ALA A 129 -5.37 15.41 -17.07
CA ALA A 129 -4.48 14.26 -16.82
C ALA A 129 -4.12 13.52 -18.11
N LYS A 130 -5.10 13.18 -18.96
CA LYS A 130 -4.87 12.55 -20.27
C LYS A 130 -3.99 13.42 -21.17
N ASN A 131 -4.29 14.71 -21.28
CA ASN A 131 -3.52 15.63 -22.10
C ASN A 131 -2.07 15.76 -21.60
N LYS A 132 -1.84 15.80 -20.28
CA LYS A 132 -0.48 15.78 -19.70
C LYS A 132 0.27 14.50 -20.09
N MET A 133 -0.37 13.34 -20.05
CA MET A 133 0.24 12.07 -20.46
C MET A 133 0.56 12.03 -21.96
N VAL A 134 -0.37 12.47 -22.81
CA VAL A 134 -0.16 12.55 -24.27
C VAL A 134 0.96 13.53 -24.61
N ALA A 135 1.00 14.70 -23.96
CA ALA A 135 2.07 15.68 -24.13
C ALA A 135 3.43 15.14 -23.70
N ALA A 136 3.46 14.29 -22.66
CA ALA A 136 4.66 13.58 -22.23
C ALA A 136 5.02 12.36 -23.11
N GLY A 137 4.30 12.12 -24.21
CA GLY A 137 4.52 11.00 -25.13
C GLY A 137 3.99 9.66 -24.64
N PHE A 138 3.42 9.60 -23.44
CA PHE A 138 2.85 8.39 -22.84
C PHE A 138 1.34 8.30 -23.17
N GLY A 139 0.96 7.98 -24.41
CA GLY A 139 -0.46 7.77 -24.73
C GLY A 139 -0.92 7.99 -26.16
N GLY A 140 -0.07 7.68 -27.15
CA GLY A 140 -0.37 7.82 -28.58
C GLY A 140 -0.68 6.52 -29.34
N LEU A 141 -0.78 5.38 -28.65
CA LEU A 141 -1.10 4.10 -29.27
C LEU A 141 -2.52 3.69 -28.85
N TYR A 142 -3.36 3.41 -29.83
CA TYR A 142 -4.83 3.22 -29.75
C TYR A 142 -5.63 4.54 -29.72
N ARG A 143 -5.77 5.10 -30.93
CA ARG A 143 -6.95 5.85 -31.34
C ARG A 143 -8.03 4.86 -31.77
#